data_AF-A0A0U2NYQ9-F1
#
_entry.id   AF-A0A0U2NYQ9-F1
#
_cell.length_a   1.000
_cell.length_b   1.000
_cell.length_c   1.000
_cell.angle_alpha   90.00
_cell.angle_beta   90.00
_cell.angle_gamma   90.00
#
_symmetry.space_group_name_H-M   'P 1'
#
loop_
_entity.id
_entity.type
_entity.pdbx_description
1 polymer ?
#
loop_
_entity_poly.entity_id
_entity_poly.type
_entity_poly.pdbx_seq_one_letter_code
_entity_poly.pdbx_strand_id
1 'polypeptide(L)'
;MTMSQERPATTSDQREEWIDVTVAALPDLHLVRLTSTDGDVEEYTTAEADDLAAAAEHTAGSAQWCAKYRQLLVPGATAATGRHPFFKLHPASLPLSA
;
A
#
# COMPACT_ATOMS: atom_id res chain seq x y z
N MET A 1 -42.86 17.58 12.75
CA MET A 1 -41.89 16.72 13.46
C MET A 1 -42.02 15.36 12.82
N THR A 2 -41.13 14.95 11.94
CA THR A 2 -39.85 14.33 12.31
C THR A 2 -38.81 14.54 11.22
N MET A 3 -37.62 14.94 11.65
CA MET A 3 -36.45 15.20 10.82
C MET A 3 -35.88 13.89 10.27
N SER A 4 -35.38 13.99 9.04
CA SER A 4 -34.49 13.08 8.35
C SER A 4 -33.35 12.57 9.25
N GLN A 5 -33.17 11.25 9.33
CA GLN A 5 -31.87 10.68 9.67
C GLN A 5 -31.75 9.24 9.16
N GLU A 6 -31.71 9.10 7.84
CA GLU A 6 -31.11 7.90 7.25
C GLU A 6 -29.59 8.11 7.30
N ARG A 7 -28.98 7.62 8.37
CA ARG A 7 -27.53 7.49 8.46
C ARG A 7 -27.10 6.60 7.29
N PRO A 8 -26.12 6.98 6.45
CA PRO A 8 -25.55 6.03 5.53
C PRO A 8 -24.86 4.96 6.39
N ALA A 9 -25.50 3.79 6.49
CA ALA A 9 -24.81 2.58 6.87
C ALA A 9 -23.90 2.22 5.69
N THR A 10 -22.74 2.87 5.61
CA THR A 10 -21.63 2.45 4.76
C THR A 10 -21.15 1.13 5.35
N THR A 11 -21.91 0.08 5.05
CA THR A 11 -21.48 -1.30 5.26
C THR A 11 -20.43 -1.49 4.19
N SER A 12 -19.19 -1.14 4.52
CA SER A 12 -18.02 -1.43 3.70
C SER A 12 -17.94 -2.95 3.58
N ASP A 13 -18.62 -3.43 2.55
CA ASP A 13 -18.44 -4.73 1.95
C ASP A 13 -16.93 -4.87 1.74
N GLN A 14 -16.26 -5.66 2.60
CA GLN A 14 -14.83 -5.99 2.54
C GLN A 14 -14.51 -6.85 1.29
N ARG A 15 -15.09 -6.51 0.15
CA ARG A 15 -14.66 -6.92 -1.18
C ARG A 15 -13.24 -6.43 -1.31
N GLU A 16 -12.28 -7.34 -1.50
CA GLU A 16 -10.87 -7.07 -1.79
C GLU A 16 -10.59 -5.69 -2.40
N GLU A 17 -10.41 -4.68 -1.53
CA GLU A 17 -10.20 -3.30 -1.93
C GLU A 17 -8.73 -3.15 -2.26
N TRP A 18 -8.42 -3.26 -3.56
CA TRP A 18 -7.18 -2.76 -4.10
C TRP A 18 -7.33 -1.25 -4.20
N ILE A 19 -6.55 -0.53 -3.40
CA ILE A 19 -6.53 0.93 -3.43
C ILE A 19 -5.32 1.41 -4.22
N ASP A 20 -5.51 2.35 -5.13
CA ASP A 20 -4.39 2.98 -5.82
C ASP A 20 -3.59 3.82 -4.82
N VAL A 21 -2.27 3.62 -4.81
CA VAL A 21 -1.33 4.29 -3.91
C VAL A 21 -0.09 4.71 -4.69
N THR A 22 0.54 5.78 -4.24
CA THR A 22 1.91 6.10 -4.63
C THR A 22 2.86 5.43 -3.64
N VAL A 23 3.80 4.65 -4.14
CA VAL A 23 4.83 3.97 -3.35
C VAL A 23 6.16 4.70 -3.46
N ALA A 24 6.78 4.94 -2.30
CA ALA A 24 8.18 5.32 -2.19
C ALA A 24 8.90 4.30 -1.31
N ALA A 25 9.77 3.50 -1.91
CA ALA A 25 10.61 2.55 -1.20
C ALA A 25 11.95 3.19 -0.82
N LEU A 26 12.38 2.97 0.42
CA LEU A 26 13.67 3.37 0.95
C LEU A 26 14.47 2.09 1.29
N PRO A 27 15.22 1.54 0.32
CA PRO A 27 15.86 0.23 0.46
C PRO A 27 16.89 0.21 1.60
N ASP A 28 17.63 1.30 1.83
CA ASP A 28 18.59 1.43 2.94
C ASP A 28 17.95 1.26 4.33
N LEU A 29 16.64 1.49 4.44
CA LEU A 29 15.88 1.42 5.69
C LEU A 29 14.89 0.24 5.72
N HIS A 30 14.83 -0.57 4.66
CA HIS A 30 13.79 -1.59 4.44
C HIS A 30 12.36 -1.05 4.61
N LEU A 31 12.17 0.24 4.33
CA LEU A 31 10.94 0.97 4.61
C LEU A 31 10.22 1.30 3.30
N VAL A 32 8.90 1.26 3.35
CA VAL A 32 8.01 1.52 2.23
C VAL A 32 6.95 2.48 2.70
N ARG A 33 6.86 3.63 2.03
CA ARG A 33 5.80 4.61 2.26
C ARG A 33 4.74 4.43 1.19
N LEU A 34 3.52 4.17 1.62
CA LEU A 34 2.34 4.18 0.77
C LEU A 34 1.62 5.50 0.97
N THR A 35 1.35 6.22 -0.10
CA THR A 35 0.55 7.44 -0.08
C THR A 35 -0.75 7.16 -0.83
N SER A 36 -1.86 7.14 -0.12
CA SER A 36 -3.20 6.98 -0.71
C SER A 36 -3.58 8.20 -1.55
N THR A 37 -4.56 8.05 -2.43
CA THR A 37 -5.07 9.15 -3.25
C THR A 37 -5.69 10.30 -2.44
N ASP A 38 -6.16 10.03 -1.22
CA ASP A 38 -6.63 11.05 -0.26
C ASP A 38 -5.47 11.81 0.40
N GLY A 39 -4.23 11.36 0.22
CA GLY A 39 -3.03 11.94 0.81
C GLY A 39 -2.60 11.32 2.14
N ASP A 40 -3.32 10.31 2.65
CA ASP A 40 -2.89 9.52 3.80
C ASP A 40 -1.57 8.81 3.51
N VAL A 41 -0.63 8.91 4.45
CA VAL A 41 0.67 8.25 4.36
C VAL A 41 0.74 7.16 5.41
N GLU A 42 1.00 5.94 4.96
CA GLU A 42 1.24 4.79 5.81
C GLU A 42 2.66 4.24 5.58
N GLU A 43 3.27 3.76 6.66
CA GLU A 43 4.63 3.22 6.65
C GLU A 43 4.63 1.72 6.92
N TYR A 44 5.33 1.03 6.05
CA TYR A 44 5.47 -0.41 6.08
C TYR A 44 6.95 -0.80 5.93
N THR A 45 7.26 -2.05 6.24
CA THR A 45 8.56 -2.65 5.99
C THR A 45 8.44 -3.84 5.07
N THR A 46 9.51 -4.10 4.30
CA THR A 46 9.61 -5.30 3.48
C THR A 46 11.07 -5.68 3.28
N ALA A 47 11.33 -6.99 3.22
CA ALA A 47 12.66 -7.51 2.90
C ALA A 47 13.00 -7.29 1.41
N GLU A 48 12.00 -7.09 0.56
CA GLU A 48 12.10 -6.93 -0.88
C GLU A 48 12.12 -5.43 -1.28
N ALA A 49 12.64 -4.56 -0.41
CA ALA A 49 12.56 -3.11 -0.59
C ALA A 49 13.39 -2.62 -1.79
N ASP A 50 14.46 -3.33 -2.13
CA ASP A 50 15.32 -3.06 -3.30
C ASP A 50 14.58 -3.37 -4.62
N ASP A 51 14.01 -4.57 -4.73
CA ASP A 51 13.15 -4.96 -5.85
C ASP A 51 11.94 -4.02 -5.99
N LEU A 52 11.34 -3.61 -4.86
CA LEU A 52 10.21 -2.69 -4.86
C LEU A 52 10.62 -1.28 -5.30
N ALA A 53 11.81 -0.80 -4.94
CA ALA A 53 12.32 0.48 -5.41
C ALA A 53 12.49 0.49 -6.93
N ALA A 54 13.12 -0.55 -7.49
CA ALA A 54 13.27 -0.69 -8.94
C ALA A 54 11.90 -0.76 -9.67
N ALA A 55 10.94 -1.49 -9.09
CA ALA A 55 9.58 -1.56 -9.61
C ALA A 55 8.84 -0.21 -9.54
N ALA A 56 9.01 0.53 -8.45
CA ALA A 56 8.43 1.85 -8.26
C ALA A 56 9.02 2.86 -9.24
N GLU A 57 10.33 2.89 -9.44
CA GLU A 57 10.99 3.76 -10.42
C GLU A 57 10.46 3.53 -11.84
N HIS A 58 10.23 2.26 -12.21
CA HIS A 58 9.68 1.91 -13.52
C HIS A 58 8.25 2.41 -13.74
N THR A 59 7.47 2.54 -12.66
CA THR A 59 6.04 2.89 -12.68
C THR A 59 5.76 4.31 -12.22
N ALA A 60 6.80 5.15 -12.10
CA ALA A 60 6.73 6.47 -11.51
C ALA A 60 6.05 6.48 -10.11
N GLY A 61 6.27 5.42 -9.34
CA GLY A 61 5.72 5.22 -8.00
C GLY A 61 4.28 4.72 -7.97
N SER A 62 3.66 4.36 -9.09
CA SER A 62 2.25 3.93 -9.11
C SER A 62 2.10 2.46 -8.68
N ALA A 63 1.27 2.19 -7.68
CA ALA A 63 1.02 0.85 -7.16
C ALA A 63 -0.42 0.69 -6.66
N GLN A 64 -0.81 -0.55 -6.34
CA GLN A 64 -2.09 -0.88 -5.71
C GLN A 64 -1.86 -1.65 -4.42
N TRP A 65 -2.49 -1.23 -3.34
CA TRP A 65 -2.38 -1.85 -2.04
C TRP A 65 -3.64 -2.62 -1.67
N CYS A 66 -3.48 -3.83 -1.15
CA CYS A 66 -4.57 -4.59 -0.56
C CYS A 66 -4.29 -4.86 0.92
N ALA A 67 -4.97 -4.12 1.79
CA ALA A 67 -4.83 -4.24 3.25
C ALA A 67 -5.20 -5.64 3.77
N LYS A 68 -6.17 -6.31 3.13
CA LYS A 68 -6.64 -7.66 3.51
C LYS A 68 -5.53 -8.70 3.45
N TYR A 69 -4.72 -8.68 2.38
CA TYR A 69 -3.62 -9.63 2.19
C TYR A 69 -2.27 -9.07 2.61
N ARG A 70 -2.23 -7.79 2.98
CA ARG A 70 -1.00 -7.02 3.19
C ARG A 70 -0.03 -7.13 2.01
N GLN A 71 -0.60 -7.05 0.81
CA GLN A 71 0.15 -7.18 -0.44
C GLN A 71 0.03 -5.90 -1.26
N LEU A 72 1.18 -5.49 -1.79
CA LEU A 72 1.32 -4.40 -2.73
C LEU A 72 1.56 -4.97 -4.12
N LEU A 73 0.74 -4.56 -5.08
CA LEU A 73 0.90 -4.85 -6.50
C LEU A 73 1.53 -3.63 -7.18
N VAL A 74 2.63 -3.83 -7.90
CA VAL A 74 3.21 -2.78 -8.75
C VAL A 74 3.02 -3.18 -10.22
N PRO A 75 2.11 -2.51 -10.96
CA PRO A 75 1.79 -2.89 -12.35
C PRO A 75 3.00 -2.75 -13.26
N GLY A 76 3.40 -3.81 -13.96
CA GLY A 76 4.60 -3.79 -14.82
C GLY A 76 5.93 -4.06 -14.09
N ALA A 77 5.89 -4.33 -12.77
CA ALA A 77 7.08 -4.73 -12.01
C ALA A 77 7.76 -6.00 -12.52
N THR A 78 7.04 -6.89 -13.20
CA THR A 78 7.61 -8.10 -13.84
C THR A 78 8.66 -7.75 -14.88
N ALA A 79 8.48 -6.64 -15.61
CA ALA A 79 9.45 -6.18 -16.60
C ALA A 79 10.72 -5.59 -15.95
N ALA A 80 10.58 -5.00 -14.76
CA ALA A 80 11.68 -4.35 -14.04
C ALA A 80 12.47 -5.31 -13.12
N THR A 81 11.80 -6.26 -12.47
CA THR A 81 12.39 -7.10 -11.41
C THR A 81 12.55 -8.58 -11.81
N GLY A 82 11.94 -9.02 -12.91
CA GLY A 82 11.91 -10.44 -13.32
C GLY A 82 11.21 -11.38 -12.33
N ARG A 83 10.62 -10.84 -11.25
CA ARG A 83 9.87 -11.55 -10.20
C ARG A 83 8.37 -11.27 -10.29
N HIS A 84 7.60 -11.95 -9.44
CA HIS A 84 6.17 -11.70 -9.27
C HIS A 84 5.91 -10.22 -8.91
N PRO A 85 4.84 -9.59 -9.43
CA PRO A 85 4.59 -8.16 -9.23
C PRO A 85 4.01 -7.81 -7.85
N PHE A 86 3.98 -8.78 -6.93
CA PHE A 86 3.36 -8.66 -5.62
C PHE A 86 4.41 -8.71 -4.52
N PHE A 87 4.42 -7.68 -3.69
CA PHE A 87 5.32 -7.53 -2.56
C PHE A 87 4.53 -7.63 -1.27
N LYS A 88 5.02 -8.41 -0.30
CA LYS A 88 4.41 -8.45 1.03
C LYS A 88 4.94 -7.30 1.87
N LEU A 89 4.03 -6.55 2.47
CA LEU A 89 4.36 -5.45 3.36
C LEU A 89 3.97 -5.81 4.79
N HIS A 90 4.83 -5.46 5.72
CA HIS A 90 4.57 -5.61 7.14
C HIS A 90 4.35 -4.22 7.74
N PRO A 91 3.38 -4.01 8.63
CA PRO A 91 3.25 -2.73 9.30
C PRO A 91 4.58 -2.42 9.98
N ALA A 92 5.09 -1.19 9.77
CA ALA A 92 6.26 -0.70 10.48
C ALA A 92 5.88 -0.62 11.96
N SER A 93 6.05 -1.73 12.68
CA SER A 93 5.82 -1.77 14.11
C SER A 93 6.98 -0.99 14.73
N LEU A 94 6.84 0.33 14.82
CA LEU A 94 7.55 1.06 15.85
C LEU A 94 7.14 0.39 17.16
N PRO A 95 8.07 -0.19 17.94
CA PRO A 95 7.74 -0.48 19.31
C PRO A 95 7.39 0.87 19.92
N LEU A 96 6.11 1.10 20.22
CA LEU A 96 5.69 2.08 21.20
C LEU A 96 6.36 1.66 22.52
N SER A 97 7.60 2.10 22.71
CA SER A 97 8.21 2.17 24.02
C SER A 97 7.68 3.43 24.69
N ALA A 98 6.70 3.25 25.58
CA ALA A 98 6.52 4.04 26.80
C ALA A 98 5.45 3.39 27.67
#